data_AF-A0A2W6CNK6-F1
#
_entry.id   AF-A0A2W6CNK6-F1
#
_cell.length_a   1.000
_cell.length_b   1.000
_cell.length_c   1.000
_cell.angle_alpha   90.00
_cell.angle_beta   90.00
_cell.angle_gamma   90.00
#
_symmetry.space_group_name_H-M   'P 1'
#
loop_
_entity.id
_entity.type
_entity.pdbx_description
1 polymer ?
#
loop_
_entity_poly.entity_id
_entity_poly.type
_entity_poly.pdbx_seq_one_letter_code
_entity_poly.pdbx_strand_id
1 'polypeptide(L)'
;MARRQVMDRRNEDVHHYLRASAQLLGEPGDRSCTQPDFVPMQVENRPAPFKQYQGLPSRSLPTDLRPGGLDALAAITGQVAGPTELDETQLARLLFHAVGVTRMAMSAEPWRLYFRAAPSAGNLHPIEAYVVCGRLGEIPAGVHHVDPLSFSLTELRGGDHRGRLAAACALDRVSSAPASLVLTGIPWLSAWKYRERGLRHVYWDAGSILANLLAEAAGIGVAATVMFGFVDRRVADLLGLDGQAEFPPAVVPLGAMATVVVPQSRDLAALPDHPGRRTAVAVAAGVPGVDQVTPRRRSDHRAGGRELAGGG
;
A
#
# COMPACT_ATOMS: atom_id res chain seq x y z
N MET A 1 34.55 -12.57 -22.06
CA MET A 1 33.19 -13.09 -22.40
C MET A 1 32.32 -13.46 -21.19
N ALA A 2 32.83 -13.55 -19.94
CA ALA A 2 32.05 -14.01 -18.78
C ALA A 2 31.22 -12.95 -18.02
N ARG A 3 31.34 -11.65 -18.33
CA ARG A 3 30.60 -10.57 -17.61
C ARG A 3 29.20 -10.27 -18.14
N ARG A 4 28.80 -10.85 -19.28
CA ARG A 4 27.53 -10.55 -19.96
C ARG A 4 26.37 -11.49 -19.55
N GLN A 5 26.67 -12.65 -18.97
CA GLN A 5 25.66 -13.65 -18.56
C GLN A 5 25.07 -13.43 -17.15
N VAL A 6 25.69 -12.62 -16.30
CA VAL A 6 25.23 -12.36 -14.90
C VAL A 6 24.21 -11.20 -14.82
N MET A 7 24.04 -10.45 -15.91
CA MET A 7 23.05 -9.36 -15.97
C MET A 7 21.67 -9.86 -16.46
N ASP A 8 21.63 -10.92 -17.27
CA ASP A 8 20.42 -11.39 -17.95
C ASP A 8 19.46 -12.14 -17.02
N ARG A 9 19.99 -12.92 -16.07
CA ARG A 9 19.18 -13.68 -15.09
C ARG A 9 18.50 -12.82 -14.02
N ARG A 10 18.76 -11.51 -13.97
CA ARG A 10 18.14 -10.63 -12.96
C ARG A 10 16.72 -10.18 -13.32
N ASN A 11 16.29 -10.39 -14.58
CA ASN A 11 14.99 -9.94 -15.09
C ASN A 11 14.12 -11.03 -15.76
N GLU A 12 14.64 -12.23 -16.01
CA GLU A 12 13.83 -13.33 -16.60
C GLU A 12 12.78 -13.90 -15.64
N ASP A 13 12.85 -13.56 -14.36
CA ASP A 13 12.11 -14.25 -13.31
C ASP A 13 10.83 -13.55 -12.84
N VAL A 14 10.27 -12.59 -13.59
CA VAL A 14 8.87 -12.13 -13.35
C VAL A 14 7.92 -13.32 -13.24
N HIS A 15 8.17 -14.41 -13.97
CA HIS A 15 7.40 -15.66 -13.90
C HIS A 15 7.86 -16.68 -12.83
N HIS A 16 9.07 -16.55 -12.27
CA HIS A 16 9.47 -17.28 -11.06
C HIS A 16 8.87 -16.63 -9.81
N TYR A 17 8.75 -15.29 -9.82
CA TYR A 17 8.11 -14.50 -8.76
C TYR A 17 6.61 -14.83 -8.62
N LEU A 18 5.92 -15.16 -9.72
CA LEU A 18 4.52 -15.67 -9.70
C LEU A 18 4.38 -17.03 -9.00
N ARG A 19 5.36 -17.92 -9.13
CA ARG A 19 5.36 -19.23 -8.45
C ARG A 19 5.67 -19.09 -6.96
N ALA A 20 6.59 -18.21 -6.57
CA ALA A 20 6.89 -17.95 -5.16
C ALA A 20 5.70 -17.29 -4.43
N SER A 21 4.97 -16.37 -5.07
CA SER A 21 3.75 -15.76 -4.51
C SER A 21 2.54 -16.70 -4.52
N ALA A 22 2.37 -17.56 -5.52
CA ALA A 22 1.34 -18.61 -5.50
C ALA A 22 1.64 -19.68 -4.42
N GLN A 23 2.92 -19.99 -4.19
CA GLN A 23 3.37 -20.92 -3.14
C GLN A 23 3.28 -20.32 -1.72
N LEU A 24 3.25 -18.99 -1.58
CA LEU A 24 2.96 -18.30 -0.32
C LEU A 24 1.50 -18.50 0.15
N LEU A 25 0.60 -18.90 -0.74
CA LEU A 25 -0.82 -19.17 -0.44
C LEU A 25 -1.15 -20.65 -0.19
N GLY A 26 -0.16 -21.55 -0.30
CA GLY A 26 -0.28 -22.96 0.04
C GLY A 26 -1.24 -23.78 -0.84
N GLU A 27 -1.07 -25.10 -0.81
CA GLU A 27 -2.13 -26.03 -1.21
C GLU A 27 -3.33 -25.88 -0.25
N PRO A 28 -4.58 -26.11 -0.68
CA PRO A 28 -5.74 -26.06 0.22
C PRO A 28 -5.64 -27.14 1.30
N GLY A 29 -4.94 -26.83 2.40
CA GLY A 29 -4.65 -27.76 3.49
C GLY A 29 -3.40 -27.42 4.30
N ASP A 30 -2.39 -26.77 3.71
CA ASP A 30 -1.18 -26.35 4.42
C ASP A 30 -1.19 -24.83 4.63
N ARG A 31 -1.39 -24.41 5.89
CA ARG A 31 -1.45 -22.99 6.29
C ARG A 31 -0.07 -22.42 6.63
N SER A 32 1.01 -23.17 6.46
CA SER A 32 2.36 -22.63 6.63
C SER A 32 2.77 -21.87 5.37
N CYS A 33 2.47 -20.58 5.33
CA CYS A 33 2.87 -19.63 4.28
C CYS A 33 4.40 -19.35 4.27
N THR A 34 5.22 -20.34 4.60
CA THR A 34 6.68 -20.24 4.70
C THR A 34 7.29 -21.10 3.60
N GLN A 35 7.94 -20.49 2.61
CA GLN A 35 8.93 -21.25 1.83
C GLN A 35 10.03 -21.70 2.80
N PRO A 36 10.21 -23.01 3.03
CA PRO A 36 11.11 -23.50 4.08
C PRO A 36 12.58 -23.10 3.87
N ASP A 37 12.96 -22.79 2.62
CA ASP A 37 14.32 -22.41 2.24
C ASP A 37 14.53 -20.89 2.08
N PHE A 38 13.50 -20.06 2.32
CA PHE A 38 13.65 -18.61 2.19
C PHE A 38 14.41 -18.01 3.38
N VAL A 39 15.61 -17.49 3.10
CA VAL A 39 16.40 -16.71 4.07
C VAL A 39 16.20 -15.21 3.80
N PRO A 40 15.65 -14.45 4.77
CA PRO A 40 15.42 -13.01 4.62
C PRO A 40 16.75 -12.25 4.61
N MET A 41 16.74 -11.06 4.01
CA MET A 41 17.88 -10.13 3.98
C MET A 41 19.14 -10.69 3.30
N GLN A 42 19.01 -11.64 2.37
CA GLN A 42 20.14 -12.04 1.52
C GLN A 42 20.31 -11.04 0.37
N VAL A 43 21.57 -10.78 0.00
CA VAL A 43 21.88 -9.82 -1.08
C VAL A 43 21.43 -10.36 -2.43
N GLU A 44 21.58 -11.68 -2.62
CA GLU A 44 21.34 -12.40 -3.86
C GLU A 44 19.85 -12.43 -4.23
N ASN A 45 18.96 -12.38 -3.22
CA ASN A 45 17.52 -12.39 -3.40
C ASN A 45 16.85 -11.03 -3.14
N ARG A 46 17.64 -9.96 -2.97
CA ARG A 46 17.12 -8.62 -2.75
C ARG A 46 16.34 -8.14 -3.97
N PRO A 47 15.07 -7.72 -3.81
CA PRO A 47 14.28 -7.22 -4.93
C PRO A 47 14.79 -5.86 -5.42
N ALA A 48 14.56 -5.60 -6.72
CA ALA A 48 14.81 -4.29 -7.29
C ALA A 48 13.92 -3.22 -6.63
N PRO A 49 14.44 -2.01 -6.36
CA PRO A 49 13.69 -0.96 -5.66
C PRO A 49 12.63 -0.25 -6.52
N PHE A 50 12.57 -0.57 -7.82
CA PHE A 50 11.66 0.03 -8.77
C PHE A 50 11.16 -1.02 -9.75
N LYS A 51 9.86 -0.95 -10.07
CA LYS A 51 9.27 -1.59 -11.24
C LYS A 51 9.43 -0.68 -12.45
N GLN A 52 9.80 -1.23 -13.60
CA GLN A 52 9.89 -0.49 -14.85
C GLN A 52 9.32 -1.30 -16.00
N TYR A 53 8.59 -0.62 -16.90
CA TYR A 53 8.07 -1.19 -18.13
C TYR A 53 8.96 -0.76 -19.29
N GLN A 54 9.62 -1.73 -19.95
CA GLN A 54 10.57 -1.46 -21.03
C GLN A 54 9.88 -1.45 -22.40
N GLY A 55 10.37 -0.61 -23.32
CA GLY A 55 9.89 -0.57 -24.70
C GLY A 55 8.51 0.07 -24.90
N LEU A 56 7.92 0.65 -23.86
CA LEU A 56 6.65 1.37 -23.93
C LEU A 56 6.87 2.90 -23.98
N PRO A 57 5.93 3.65 -24.59
CA PRO A 57 5.98 5.11 -24.56
C PRO A 57 6.00 5.62 -23.12
N SER A 58 6.88 6.58 -22.83
CA SER A 58 6.99 7.21 -21.53
C SER A 58 7.12 8.73 -21.66
N ARG A 59 6.50 9.45 -20.73
CA ARG A 59 6.46 10.92 -20.70
C ARG A 59 6.91 11.42 -19.33
N SER A 60 7.92 12.29 -19.30
CA SER A 60 8.34 12.98 -18.08
C SER A 60 7.25 13.92 -17.58
N LEU A 61 7.07 13.97 -16.26
CA LEU A 61 6.17 14.90 -15.60
C LEU A 61 6.88 16.23 -15.29
N PRO A 62 6.14 17.35 -15.25
CA PRO A 62 6.69 18.63 -14.81
C PRO A 62 7.33 18.57 -13.42
N THR A 63 8.55 19.08 -13.29
CA THR A 63 9.30 19.12 -12.02
C THR A 63 9.26 20.49 -11.32
N ASP A 64 8.75 21.52 -11.99
CA ASP A 64 8.54 22.85 -11.38
C ASP A 64 7.25 22.85 -10.55
N LEU A 65 7.34 22.27 -9.34
CA LEU A 65 6.22 22.13 -8.43
C LEU A 65 6.07 23.36 -7.54
N ARG A 66 5.41 24.40 -8.07
CA ARG A 66 5.13 25.65 -7.33
C ARG A 66 4.40 25.37 -6.01
N PRO A 67 4.72 26.04 -4.89
CA PRO A 67 4.07 25.83 -3.60
C PRO A 67 2.54 25.90 -3.70
N GLY A 68 1.85 25.06 -2.93
CA GLY A 68 0.39 25.03 -2.84
C GLY A 68 -0.19 26.29 -2.19
N GLY A 69 -1.52 26.41 -2.22
CA GLY A 69 -2.24 27.56 -1.67
C GLY A 69 -2.36 27.56 -0.14
N LEU A 70 -2.29 26.38 0.49
CA LEU A 70 -2.29 26.22 1.94
C LEU A 70 -0.95 25.65 2.43
N ASP A 71 -0.64 25.96 3.70
CA ASP A 71 0.41 25.25 4.41
C ASP A 71 -0.02 23.80 4.72
N ALA A 72 0.97 22.92 4.91
CA ALA A 72 0.71 21.50 5.11
C ALA A 72 -0.06 21.21 6.42
N LEU A 73 0.11 22.03 7.45
CA LEU A 73 -0.54 21.83 8.74
C LEU A 73 -2.03 22.21 8.67
N ALA A 74 -2.35 23.31 8.00
CA ALA A 74 -3.69 23.73 7.64
C ALA A 74 -4.42 22.61 6.87
N ALA A 75 -3.77 22.04 5.84
CA ALA A 75 -4.37 20.97 5.05
C ALA A 75 -4.69 19.71 5.88
N ILE A 76 -3.74 19.27 6.73
CA ILE A 76 -3.92 18.07 7.56
C ILE A 76 -4.95 18.29 8.68
N THR A 77 -5.16 19.52 9.13
CA THR A 77 -6.21 19.85 10.11
C THR A 77 -7.61 20.01 9.48
N GLY A 78 -7.75 19.77 8.18
CA GLY A 78 -9.03 19.73 7.47
C GLY A 78 -9.39 21.00 6.71
N GLN A 79 -8.47 21.97 6.60
CA GLN A 79 -8.65 23.11 5.72
C GLN A 79 -8.43 22.69 4.26
N VAL A 80 -9.26 23.20 3.36
CA VAL A 80 -9.20 22.90 1.94
C VAL A 80 -9.09 24.22 1.18
N ALA A 81 -8.15 24.30 0.25
CA ALA A 81 -8.02 25.46 -0.63
C ALA A 81 -9.25 25.59 -1.54
N GLY A 82 -9.41 26.74 -2.19
CA GLY A 82 -10.49 26.93 -3.16
C GLY A 82 -10.48 25.85 -4.26
N PRO A 83 -11.66 25.40 -4.72
CA PRO A 83 -11.74 24.31 -5.70
C PRO A 83 -10.95 24.64 -6.96
N THR A 84 -10.14 23.68 -7.41
CA THR A 84 -9.26 23.81 -8.57
C THR A 84 -9.45 22.61 -9.48
N GLU A 85 -9.43 22.84 -10.80
CA GLU A 85 -9.48 21.76 -11.79
C GLU A 85 -8.19 20.93 -11.77
N LEU A 86 -8.26 19.67 -12.19
CA LEU A 86 -7.07 18.82 -12.30
C LEU A 86 -6.47 18.95 -13.70
N ASP A 87 -5.26 19.49 -13.78
CA ASP A 87 -4.38 19.54 -14.94
C ASP A 87 -3.12 18.68 -14.75
N GLU A 88 -2.25 18.68 -15.75
CA GLU A 88 -0.97 17.94 -15.75
C GLU A 88 -0.03 18.36 -14.61
N THR A 89 0.02 19.65 -14.27
CA THR A 89 0.86 20.20 -13.21
C THR A 89 0.34 19.79 -11.84
N GLN A 90 -0.97 19.88 -11.59
CA GLN A 90 -1.53 19.40 -10.33
C GLN A 90 -1.39 17.88 -10.19
N LEU A 91 -1.56 17.11 -11.27
CA LEU A 91 -1.31 15.66 -11.25
C LEU A 91 0.15 15.35 -10.91
N ALA A 92 1.11 16.01 -11.55
CA ALA A 92 2.53 15.85 -11.24
C ALA A 92 2.82 16.16 -9.77
N ARG A 93 2.28 17.28 -9.26
CA ARG A 93 2.43 17.66 -7.85
C ARG A 93 1.89 16.60 -6.90
N LEU A 94 0.68 16.10 -7.14
CA LEU A 94 0.07 15.03 -6.35
C LEU A 94 0.92 13.75 -6.37
N LEU A 95 1.41 13.34 -7.54
CA LEU A 95 2.25 12.15 -7.70
C LEU A 95 3.60 12.29 -6.99
N PHE A 96 4.22 13.47 -7.06
CA PHE A 96 5.49 13.72 -6.39
C PHE A 96 5.35 13.60 -4.87
N HIS A 97 4.34 14.23 -4.28
CA HIS A 97 4.11 14.19 -2.84
C HIS A 97 3.57 12.84 -2.34
N ALA A 98 2.93 12.06 -3.22
CA ALA A 98 2.49 10.70 -2.92
C ALA A 98 3.65 9.69 -2.96
N VAL A 99 4.39 9.61 -4.08
CA VAL A 99 5.34 8.51 -4.36
C VAL A 99 6.71 8.96 -4.89
N GLY A 100 6.94 10.25 -5.09
CA GLY A 100 8.17 10.77 -5.68
C GLY A 100 9.42 10.52 -4.84
N VAL A 101 10.56 10.33 -5.51
CA VAL A 101 11.87 10.23 -4.85
C VAL A 101 12.34 11.62 -4.42
N THR A 102 12.56 11.81 -3.12
CA THR A 102 12.96 13.10 -2.53
C THR A 102 14.46 13.17 -2.23
N ARG A 103 15.11 12.02 -2.00
CA ARG A 103 16.53 11.96 -1.72
C ARG A 103 17.14 10.62 -2.10
N MET A 104 18.39 10.65 -2.56
CA MET A 104 19.20 9.46 -2.79
C MET A 104 20.43 9.47 -1.88
N ALA A 105 20.79 8.32 -1.33
CA ALA A 105 21.99 8.16 -0.51
C ALA A 105 22.69 6.83 -0.80
N MET A 106 23.94 6.71 -0.40
CA MET A 106 24.66 5.43 -0.41
C MET A 106 24.36 4.66 0.87
N SER A 107 24.11 3.35 0.75
CA SER A 107 24.10 2.44 1.90
C SER A 107 25.54 2.07 2.31
N ALA A 108 25.69 1.47 3.49
CA ALA A 108 26.91 0.76 3.87
C ALA A 108 27.16 -0.48 2.99
N GLU A 109 26.10 -0.99 2.38
CA GLU A 109 26.08 -2.09 1.42
C GLU A 109 26.15 -1.55 -0.03
N PRO A 110 26.44 -2.36 -1.06
CA PRO A 110 26.73 -1.90 -2.43
C PRO A 110 25.52 -1.35 -3.21
N TRP A 111 24.48 -0.86 -2.55
CA TRP A 111 23.27 -0.31 -3.18
C TRP A 111 22.92 1.09 -2.69
N ARG A 112 22.13 1.77 -3.52
CA ARG A 112 21.58 3.11 -3.22
C ARG A 112 20.31 2.98 -2.39
N LEU A 113 20.14 3.92 -1.47
CA LEU A 113 18.91 4.16 -0.74
C LEU A 113 18.13 5.27 -1.46
N TYR A 114 16.85 5.01 -1.69
CA TYR A 114 15.91 5.94 -2.31
C TYR A 114 14.85 6.30 -1.28
N PHE A 115 14.85 7.54 -0.82
CA PHE A 115 13.84 8.06 0.08
C PHE A 115 12.72 8.63 -0.78
N ARG A 116 11.50 8.19 -0.52
CA ARG A 116 10.28 8.69 -1.19
C ARG A 116 9.57 9.70 -0.29
N ALA A 117 8.62 10.44 -0.85
CA ALA A 117 7.83 11.42 -0.11
C ALA A 117 7.05 10.77 1.05
N ALA A 118 6.51 9.57 0.84
CA ALA A 118 5.96 8.75 1.91
C ALA A 118 7.04 7.85 2.56
N PRO A 119 7.00 7.67 3.89
CA PRO A 119 7.84 6.71 4.57
C PRO A 119 7.48 5.28 4.16
N SER A 120 8.46 4.37 4.20
CA SER A 120 8.26 2.95 3.98
C SER A 120 9.11 2.13 4.94
N ALA A 121 8.53 1.06 5.47
CA ALA A 121 9.23 0.16 6.36
C ALA A 121 10.50 -0.41 5.72
N GLY A 122 11.65 -0.17 6.35
CA GLY A 122 12.94 -0.64 5.85
C GLY A 122 13.40 -0.01 4.55
N ASN A 123 12.74 1.06 4.08
CA ASN A 123 13.00 1.72 2.80
C ASN A 123 12.84 0.76 1.59
N LEU A 124 11.78 -0.06 1.62
CA LEU A 124 11.52 -1.11 0.63
C LEU A 124 10.46 -0.73 -0.40
N HIS A 125 9.58 0.22 -0.07
CA HIS A 125 8.59 0.85 -0.95
C HIS A 125 7.73 -0.16 -1.73
N PRO A 126 6.92 -0.99 -1.03
CA PRO A 126 6.13 -2.05 -1.66
C PRO A 126 4.95 -1.55 -2.50
N ILE A 127 4.75 -0.23 -2.59
CA ILE A 127 3.61 0.39 -3.27
C ILE A 127 4.03 0.96 -4.62
N GLU A 128 3.29 0.54 -5.64
CA GLU A 128 3.32 1.11 -6.99
C GLU A 128 2.07 1.96 -7.22
N ALA A 129 2.18 2.94 -8.13
CA ALA A 129 1.11 3.87 -8.44
C ALA A 129 0.79 3.85 -9.95
N TYR A 130 -0.50 3.85 -10.27
CA TYR A 130 -1.01 3.89 -11.63
C TYR A 130 -2.02 5.02 -11.78
N VAL A 131 -2.03 5.66 -12.96
CA VAL A 131 -2.99 6.71 -13.30
C VAL A 131 -3.91 6.19 -14.39
N VAL A 132 -5.22 6.24 -14.14
CA VAL A 132 -6.25 6.05 -15.16
C VAL A 132 -6.88 7.40 -15.44
N CYS A 133 -6.64 7.98 -16.61
CA CYS A 133 -7.06 9.35 -16.91
C CYS A 133 -7.70 9.51 -18.29
N GLY A 134 -8.50 10.57 -18.41
CA GLY A 134 -8.79 11.19 -19.70
C GLY A 134 -7.57 11.98 -20.19
N ARG A 135 -7.74 12.77 -21.25
CA ARG A 135 -6.66 13.66 -21.72
C ARG A 135 -6.47 14.81 -20.72
N LEU A 136 -5.25 14.97 -20.21
CA LEU A 136 -4.87 16.02 -19.26
C LEU A 136 -3.66 16.77 -19.79
N GLY A 137 -3.87 17.96 -20.36
CA GLY A 137 -2.80 18.68 -21.06
C GLY A 137 -2.21 17.80 -22.17
N GLU A 138 -0.91 17.51 -22.04
CA GLU A 138 -0.16 16.67 -22.97
C GLU A 138 -0.16 15.17 -22.60
N ILE A 139 -0.71 14.82 -21.44
CA ILE A 139 -0.90 13.42 -21.02
C ILE A 139 -2.08 12.84 -21.81
N PRO A 140 -1.85 11.81 -22.65
CA PRO A 140 -2.93 11.17 -23.39
C PRO A 140 -3.84 10.38 -22.46
N ALA A 141 -5.12 10.25 -22.85
CA ALA A 141 -6.06 9.38 -22.14
C ALA A 141 -5.55 7.94 -22.17
N GLY A 142 -5.52 7.30 -21.00
CA GLY A 142 -4.91 5.98 -20.88
C GLY A 142 -4.83 5.42 -19.46
N VAL A 143 -4.18 4.26 -19.38
CA VAL A 143 -3.68 3.67 -18.15
C VAL A 143 -2.17 3.81 -18.16
N HIS A 144 -1.63 4.46 -17.14
CA HIS A 144 -0.20 4.79 -17.02
C HIS A 144 0.38 4.23 -15.73
N HIS A 145 1.58 3.67 -15.77
CA HIS A 145 2.38 3.38 -14.58
C HIS A 145 3.26 4.59 -14.24
N VAL A 146 3.35 4.93 -12.96
CA VAL A 146 4.23 6.01 -12.48
C VAL A 146 5.61 5.42 -12.22
N ASP A 147 6.63 5.86 -12.97
CA ASP A 147 8.02 5.60 -12.62
C ASP A 147 8.52 6.72 -11.69
N PRO A 148 8.70 6.46 -10.37
CA PRO A 148 9.13 7.48 -9.43
C PRO A 148 10.62 7.83 -9.57
N LEU A 149 11.44 6.98 -10.21
CA LEU A 149 12.88 7.23 -10.38
C LEU A 149 13.14 8.25 -11.49
N SER A 150 12.50 8.09 -12.65
CA SER A 150 12.56 9.06 -13.76
C SER A 150 11.50 10.15 -13.66
N PHE A 151 10.58 10.02 -12.71
CA PHE A 151 9.42 10.89 -12.53
C PHE A 151 8.64 11.08 -13.84
N SER A 152 8.14 9.95 -14.35
CA SER A 152 7.47 9.86 -15.65
C SER A 152 6.26 8.92 -15.61
N LEU A 153 5.38 9.06 -16.59
CA LEU A 153 4.26 8.17 -16.84
C LEU A 153 4.58 7.24 -18.02
N THR A 154 4.55 5.94 -17.79
CA THR A 154 4.69 4.92 -18.86
C THR A 154 3.32 4.44 -19.28
N GLU A 155 2.97 4.60 -20.57
CA GLU A 155 1.66 4.24 -21.10
C GLU A 155 1.54 2.72 -21.24
N LEU A 156 0.61 2.12 -20.49
CA LEU A 156 0.29 0.69 -20.56
C LEU A 156 -0.84 0.41 -21.54
N ARG A 157 -1.79 1.34 -21.64
CA ARG A 157 -2.96 1.25 -22.52
C ARG A 157 -3.39 2.64 -22.96
N GLY A 158 -3.47 2.88 -24.27
CA GLY A 158 -4.09 4.08 -24.82
C GLY A 158 -5.63 4.03 -24.76
N GLY A 159 -6.24 5.22 -24.77
CA GLY A 159 -7.69 5.42 -24.78
C GLY A 159 -8.30 5.67 -23.40
N ASP A 160 -9.51 6.22 -23.36
CA ASP A 160 -10.18 6.53 -22.09
C ASP A 160 -10.73 5.25 -21.42
N HIS A 161 -10.10 4.83 -20.33
CA HIS A 161 -10.48 3.66 -19.54
C HIS A 161 -11.21 4.00 -18.23
N ARG A 162 -11.55 5.27 -17.98
CA ARG A 162 -12.20 5.70 -16.74
C ARG A 162 -13.55 5.02 -16.51
N GLY A 163 -14.30 4.75 -17.59
CA GLY A 163 -15.56 3.98 -17.52
C GLY A 163 -15.36 2.53 -17.07
N ARG A 164 -14.26 1.87 -17.48
CA ARG A 164 -13.93 0.50 -17.04
C ARG A 164 -13.57 0.48 -15.55
N LEU A 165 -12.82 1.48 -15.09
CA LEU A 165 -12.51 1.63 -13.67
C LEU A 165 -13.77 1.91 -12.84
N ALA A 166 -14.67 2.79 -13.32
CA ALA A 166 -15.94 3.06 -12.66
C ALA A 166 -16.83 1.82 -12.53
N ALA A 167 -16.87 0.98 -13.56
CA ALA A 167 -17.59 -0.30 -13.52
C ALA A 167 -16.97 -1.30 -12.53
N ALA A 168 -15.65 -1.27 -12.30
CA ALA A 168 -15.00 -2.08 -11.28
C ALA A 168 -15.29 -1.57 -9.85
N CYS A 169 -15.48 -0.26 -9.70
CA CYS A 169 -15.83 0.40 -8.43
C CYS A 169 -17.34 0.44 -8.14
N ALA A 170 -18.19 0.05 -9.10
CA ALA A 170 -19.64 0.22 -9.06
C ALA A 170 -20.07 1.67 -8.70
N LEU A 171 -19.34 2.66 -9.21
CA LEU A 171 -19.54 4.07 -8.85
C LEU A 171 -19.22 5.02 -10.00
N ASP A 172 -20.26 5.66 -10.55
CA ASP A 172 -20.14 6.50 -11.75
C ASP A 172 -19.23 7.72 -11.57
N ARG A 173 -19.11 8.26 -10.35
CA ARG A 173 -18.25 9.42 -10.05
C ARG A 173 -16.77 9.19 -10.39
N VAL A 174 -16.35 7.92 -10.45
CA VAL A 174 -14.99 7.55 -10.86
C VAL A 174 -14.76 7.87 -12.34
N SER A 175 -15.79 7.73 -13.17
CA SER A 175 -15.72 8.05 -14.61
C SER A 175 -15.74 9.55 -14.88
N SER A 176 -16.40 10.34 -14.03
CA SER A 176 -16.42 11.81 -14.14
C SER A 176 -15.14 12.48 -13.65
N ALA A 177 -14.33 11.78 -12.85
CA ALA A 177 -13.02 12.27 -12.42
C ALA A 177 -12.09 12.43 -13.64
N PRO A 178 -11.39 13.56 -13.82
CA PRO A 178 -10.40 13.70 -14.90
C PRO A 178 -9.29 12.63 -14.84
N ALA A 179 -8.90 12.22 -13.63
CA ALA A 179 -8.03 11.07 -13.39
C ALA A 179 -8.43 10.30 -12.12
N SER A 180 -7.95 9.06 -12.03
CA SER A 180 -7.94 8.27 -10.80
C SER A 180 -6.55 7.70 -10.57
N LEU A 181 -6.06 7.81 -9.34
CA LEU A 181 -4.87 7.10 -8.88
C LEU A 181 -5.28 5.71 -8.38
N VAL A 182 -4.60 4.67 -8.84
CA VAL A 182 -4.73 3.32 -8.28
C VAL A 182 -3.41 2.96 -7.63
N LEU A 183 -3.43 2.76 -6.31
CA LEU A 183 -2.29 2.18 -5.60
C LEU A 183 -2.35 0.67 -5.75
N THR A 184 -1.19 0.04 -5.81
CA THR A 184 -1.03 -1.42 -5.79
C THR A 184 0.10 -1.81 -4.86
N GLY A 185 0.02 -2.99 -4.27
CA GLY A 185 1.01 -3.53 -3.36
C GLY A 185 1.70 -4.75 -3.92
N ILE A 186 3.02 -4.80 -3.77
CA ILE A 186 3.88 -5.95 -4.07
C ILE A 186 4.44 -6.46 -2.73
N PRO A 187 3.78 -7.42 -2.05
CA PRO A 187 4.18 -7.86 -0.71
C PRO A 187 5.62 -8.36 -0.64
N TRP A 188 6.12 -8.94 -1.74
CA TRP A 188 7.48 -9.46 -1.84
C TRP A 188 8.55 -8.42 -1.48
N LEU A 189 8.36 -7.15 -1.88
CA LEU A 189 9.30 -6.06 -1.58
C LEU A 189 9.52 -5.93 -0.07
N SER A 190 8.46 -6.01 0.73
CA SER A 190 8.55 -5.99 2.20
C SER A 190 8.89 -7.35 2.80
N ALA A 191 8.44 -8.45 2.20
CA ALA A 191 8.66 -9.80 2.69
C ALA A 191 10.15 -10.19 2.67
N TRP A 192 10.94 -9.62 1.75
CA TRP A 192 12.40 -9.79 1.72
C TRP A 192 13.06 -9.56 3.09
N LYS A 193 12.57 -8.57 3.84
CA LYS A 193 13.07 -8.23 5.19
C LYS A 193 12.15 -8.73 6.31
N TYR A 194 10.84 -8.65 6.10
CA TYR A 194 9.84 -8.82 7.16
C TYR A 194 9.01 -10.11 7.05
N ARG A 195 9.32 -10.97 6.08
CA ARG A 195 8.57 -12.21 5.79
C ARG A 195 7.05 -11.95 5.70
N GLU A 196 6.23 -12.74 6.37
CA GLU A 196 4.77 -12.66 6.36
C GLU A 196 4.26 -11.33 6.91
N ARG A 197 5.02 -10.68 7.80
CA ARG A 197 4.71 -9.34 8.30
C ARG A 197 4.78 -8.30 7.18
N GLY A 198 5.50 -8.57 6.10
CA GLY A 198 5.57 -7.73 4.91
C GLY A 198 4.21 -7.36 4.35
N LEU A 199 3.21 -8.25 4.44
CA LEU A 199 1.85 -7.95 4.00
C LEU A 199 1.21 -6.79 4.78
N ARG A 200 1.48 -6.68 6.09
CA ARG A 200 0.97 -5.56 6.91
C ARG A 200 1.61 -4.24 6.49
N HIS A 201 2.88 -4.28 6.09
CA HIS A 201 3.62 -3.10 5.63
C HIS A 201 3.06 -2.54 4.33
N VAL A 202 2.52 -3.37 3.44
CA VAL A 202 1.78 -2.90 2.25
C VAL A 202 0.67 -1.92 2.65
N TYR A 203 -0.18 -2.29 3.60
CA TYR A 203 -1.30 -1.44 4.01
C TYR A 203 -0.86 -0.19 4.78
N TRP A 204 0.17 -0.28 5.63
CA TRP A 204 0.70 0.88 6.35
C TRP A 204 1.39 1.89 5.42
N ASP A 205 2.17 1.40 4.46
CA ASP A 205 2.85 2.24 3.48
C ASP A 205 1.81 2.88 2.54
N ALA A 206 0.80 2.11 2.10
CA ALA A 206 -0.33 2.67 1.33
C ALA A 206 -1.09 3.76 2.10
N GLY A 207 -1.35 3.56 3.40
CA GLY A 207 -1.97 4.58 4.26
C GLY A 207 -1.15 5.86 4.35
N SER A 208 0.18 5.76 4.43
CA SER A 208 1.07 6.92 4.45
C SER A 208 1.06 7.70 3.14
N ILE A 209 1.04 6.98 2.01
CA ILE A 209 0.91 7.56 0.66
C ILE A 209 -0.43 8.28 0.52
N LEU A 210 -1.52 7.65 0.94
CA LEU A 210 -2.86 8.23 0.90
C LEU A 210 -2.97 9.49 1.77
N ALA A 211 -2.35 9.50 2.96
CA ALA A 211 -2.34 10.68 3.83
C ALA A 211 -1.64 11.87 3.16
N ASN A 212 -0.46 11.64 2.57
CA ASN A 212 0.26 12.67 1.82
C ASN A 212 -0.58 13.17 0.62
N LEU A 213 -1.16 12.25 -0.15
CA LEU A 213 -1.98 12.57 -1.31
C LEU A 213 -3.19 13.44 -0.94
N LEU A 214 -3.90 13.09 0.14
CA LEU A 214 -5.08 13.83 0.60
C LEU A 214 -4.70 15.21 1.14
N ALA A 215 -3.61 15.32 1.90
CA ALA A 215 -3.11 16.60 2.39
C ALA A 215 -2.71 17.52 1.22
N GLU A 216 -2.00 16.97 0.23
CA GLU A 216 -1.61 17.73 -0.95
C GLU A 216 -2.82 18.17 -1.78
N ALA A 217 -3.76 17.25 -2.03
CA ALA A 217 -5.00 17.53 -2.75
C ALA A 217 -5.83 18.63 -2.07
N ALA A 218 -5.96 18.58 -0.73
CA ALA A 218 -6.61 19.62 0.04
C ALA A 218 -5.87 20.96 -0.07
N GLY A 219 -4.53 20.96 -0.03
CA GLY A 219 -3.70 22.16 -0.12
C GLY A 219 -3.73 22.87 -1.47
N ILE A 220 -4.07 22.15 -2.55
CA ILE A 220 -4.23 22.70 -3.90
C ILE A 220 -5.69 22.76 -4.37
N GLY A 221 -6.64 22.36 -3.53
CA GLY A 221 -8.07 22.45 -3.84
C GLY A 221 -8.58 21.42 -4.85
N VAL A 222 -7.85 20.33 -5.08
CA VAL A 222 -8.28 19.21 -5.92
C VAL A 222 -9.10 18.24 -5.07
N ALA A 223 -10.32 17.94 -5.51
CA ALA A 223 -11.13 16.93 -4.82
C ALA A 223 -10.48 15.54 -4.92
N ALA A 224 -10.29 14.86 -3.80
CA ALA A 224 -9.77 13.50 -3.74
C ALA A 224 -10.63 12.66 -2.79
N THR A 225 -10.96 11.42 -3.16
CA THR A 225 -11.70 10.52 -2.26
C THR A 225 -11.13 9.12 -2.32
N VAL A 226 -10.77 8.58 -1.15
CA VAL A 226 -10.27 7.20 -1.08
C VAL A 226 -11.42 6.21 -1.19
N MET A 227 -11.21 5.19 -2.02
CA MET A 227 -12.14 4.08 -2.21
C MET A 227 -11.41 2.77 -1.95
N PHE A 228 -12.01 1.95 -1.09
CA PHE A 228 -11.59 0.58 -0.78
C PHE A 228 -12.58 -0.47 -1.32
N GLY A 229 -13.75 -0.04 -1.79
CA GLY A 229 -14.77 -0.91 -2.38
C GLY A 229 -14.65 -0.92 -3.90
N PHE A 230 -14.12 -2.01 -4.44
CA PHE A 230 -14.04 -2.31 -5.87
C PHE A 230 -13.84 -3.82 -6.06
N VAL A 231 -14.04 -4.31 -7.28
CA VAL A 231 -13.72 -5.71 -7.63
C VAL A 231 -12.22 -5.81 -7.96
N ASP A 232 -11.42 -6.30 -7.01
CA ASP A 232 -9.94 -6.38 -7.10
C ASP A 232 -9.47 -6.94 -8.44
N ARG A 233 -10.08 -8.05 -8.86
CA ARG A 233 -9.71 -8.73 -10.11
C ARG A 233 -9.90 -7.83 -11.33
N ARG A 234 -10.99 -7.07 -11.40
CA ARG A 234 -11.27 -6.17 -12.54
C ARG A 234 -10.29 -5.01 -12.59
N VAL A 235 -9.90 -4.48 -11.42
CA VAL A 235 -8.88 -3.43 -11.34
C VAL A 235 -7.51 -3.99 -11.74
N ALA A 236 -7.14 -5.17 -11.23
CA ALA A 236 -5.89 -5.84 -11.62
C ALA A 236 -5.83 -6.11 -13.13
N ASP A 237 -6.89 -6.66 -13.73
CA ASP A 237 -6.96 -6.92 -15.18
C ASP A 237 -6.83 -5.63 -16.01
N LEU A 238 -7.46 -4.54 -15.55
CA LEU A 238 -7.33 -3.23 -16.19
C LEU A 238 -5.87 -2.74 -16.19
N LEU A 239 -5.16 -2.93 -15.08
CA LEU A 239 -3.74 -2.57 -14.94
C LEU A 239 -2.77 -3.58 -15.59
N GLY A 240 -3.27 -4.73 -16.04
CA GLY A 240 -2.44 -5.80 -16.61
C GLY A 240 -1.67 -6.59 -15.54
N LEU A 241 -2.24 -6.72 -14.35
CA LEU A 241 -1.67 -7.39 -13.18
C LEU A 241 -2.30 -8.77 -12.96
N ASP A 242 -1.59 -9.63 -12.23
CA ASP A 242 -2.07 -10.97 -11.88
C ASP A 242 -3.10 -10.96 -10.74
N GLY A 243 -3.13 -9.90 -9.93
CA GLY A 243 -3.97 -9.78 -8.73
C GLY A 243 -3.50 -10.65 -7.55
N GLN A 244 -2.29 -11.22 -7.61
CA GLN A 244 -1.73 -12.11 -6.59
C GLN A 244 -0.37 -11.60 -6.10
N ALA A 245 0.63 -11.52 -7.00
CA ALA A 245 1.93 -10.95 -6.69
C ALA A 245 1.85 -9.42 -6.56
N GLU A 246 0.92 -8.80 -7.30
CA GLU A 246 0.61 -7.38 -7.20
C GLU A 246 -0.90 -7.16 -7.20
N PHE A 247 -1.43 -6.51 -6.16
CA PHE A 247 -2.87 -6.30 -6.00
C PHE A 247 -3.20 -4.86 -5.58
N PRO A 248 -4.38 -4.33 -5.94
CA PRO A 248 -4.77 -2.96 -5.61
C PRO A 248 -5.37 -2.84 -4.19
N PRO A 249 -4.74 -2.12 -3.23
CA PRO A 249 -5.39 -1.82 -1.95
C PRO A 249 -6.30 -0.58 -1.99
N ALA A 250 -6.17 0.33 -2.97
CA ALA A 250 -6.94 1.57 -3.00
C ALA A 250 -7.08 2.18 -4.40
N VAL A 251 -8.24 2.80 -4.64
CA VAL A 251 -8.50 3.68 -5.79
C VAL A 251 -8.85 5.07 -5.26
N VAL A 252 -8.32 6.11 -5.89
CA VAL A 252 -8.55 7.52 -5.51
C VAL A 252 -8.92 8.32 -6.75
N PRO A 253 -10.21 8.58 -7.01
CA PRO A 253 -10.63 9.54 -8.01
C PRO A 253 -10.17 10.96 -7.63
N LEU A 254 -9.65 11.69 -8.61
CA LEU A 254 -9.08 13.04 -8.47
C LEU A 254 -9.88 14.01 -9.35
N GLY A 255 -10.34 15.13 -8.77
CA GLY A 255 -11.11 16.17 -9.47
C GLY A 255 -12.58 15.81 -9.75
N ALA A 256 -13.12 14.73 -9.14
CA ALA A 256 -14.54 14.42 -9.26
C ALA A 256 -15.37 15.51 -8.57
N MET A 257 -16.21 16.21 -9.33
CA MET A 257 -17.19 17.14 -8.77
C MET A 257 -18.11 16.40 -7.80
N ALA A 258 -18.11 16.82 -6.55
CA ALA A 258 -19.01 16.28 -5.54
C ALA A 258 -20.41 16.85 -5.77
N THR A 259 -21.25 16.16 -6.54
CA THR A 259 -22.63 16.04 -6.04
C THR A 259 -22.54 15.05 -4.89
N VAL A 260 -22.41 15.56 -3.67
CA VAL A 260 -22.58 14.74 -2.48
C VAL A 260 -24.04 14.32 -2.48
N VAL A 261 -24.37 13.19 -3.09
CA VAL A 261 -25.54 12.43 -2.63
C VAL A 261 -25.10 11.88 -1.27
N VAL A 262 -25.31 12.69 -0.23
CA VAL A 262 -25.35 12.18 1.13
C VAL A 262 -26.44 11.11 1.07
N PRO A 263 -26.15 9.82 1.31
CA PRO A 263 -27.22 8.87 1.53
C PRO A 263 -28.02 9.46 2.69
N GLN A 264 -29.26 9.87 2.45
CA GLN A 264 -30.14 10.20 3.56
C GLN A 264 -30.13 8.97 4.45
N SER A 265 -29.66 9.17 5.69
CA SER A 265 -29.66 8.20 6.77
C SER A 265 -30.89 7.29 6.63
N ARG A 266 -30.67 6.02 6.30
CA ARG A 266 -31.70 5.00 6.51
C ARG A 266 -31.65 4.69 7.98
N ASP A 267 -32.50 5.39 8.71
CA ASP A 267 -32.70 5.31 10.16
C ASP A 267 -32.31 3.94 10.74
N LEU A 268 -31.21 3.92 11.50
CA LEU A 268 -30.70 2.72 12.18
C LEU A 268 -31.68 2.19 13.23
N ALA A 269 -32.65 3.00 13.66
CA ALA A 269 -33.72 2.57 14.56
C ALA A 269 -34.69 1.57 13.91
N ALA A 270 -34.66 1.41 12.58
CA ALA A 270 -35.51 0.48 11.84
C ALA A 270 -34.86 -0.88 11.54
N LEU A 271 -33.67 -1.17 12.09
CA LEU A 271 -33.04 -2.48 11.92
C LEU A 271 -33.78 -3.56 12.74
N PRO A 272 -34.17 -4.71 12.16
CA PRO A 272 -34.69 -5.84 12.93
C PRO A 272 -33.63 -6.34 13.93
N ASP A 273 -34.09 -6.79 15.09
CA ASP A 273 -33.22 -7.21 16.19
C ASP A 273 -32.25 -8.31 15.74
N HIS A 274 -30.95 -8.10 15.96
CA HIS A 274 -29.90 -9.02 15.52
C HIS A 274 -30.02 -10.35 16.29
N PRO A 275 -30.31 -11.49 15.63
CA PRO A 275 -30.62 -12.75 16.32
C PRO A 275 -29.44 -13.31 17.14
N GLY A 276 -28.21 -12.90 16.82
CA GLY A 276 -27.00 -13.23 17.59
C GLY A 276 -26.71 -12.36 18.83
N ARG A 277 -27.51 -11.31 19.12
CA ARG A 277 -27.21 -10.34 20.20
C ARG A 277 -27.34 -10.93 21.61
N ARG A 278 -28.08 -12.04 21.76
CA ARG A 278 -28.28 -12.75 23.05
C ARG A 278 -27.56 -14.10 23.15
N THR A 279 -26.89 -14.54 22.09
CA THR A 279 -26.23 -15.86 22.01
C THR A 279 -24.72 -15.79 21.79
N ALA A 280 -24.15 -14.59 21.64
CA ALA A 280 -22.71 -14.40 21.64
C ALA A 280 -22.14 -14.59 23.05
N VAL A 281 -21.51 -15.74 23.31
CA VAL A 281 -20.71 -16.01 24.50
C VAL A 281 -19.24 -16.08 24.09
N ALA A 282 -18.35 -15.40 24.81
CA ALA A 282 -16.92 -15.54 24.62
C ALA A 282 -16.50 -16.96 25.03
N VAL A 283 -16.12 -17.79 24.06
CA VAL A 283 -15.51 -19.10 24.34
C VAL A 283 -14.00 -18.90 24.34
N ALA A 284 -13.40 -18.88 25.54
CA ALA A 284 -11.96 -19.10 25.66
C ALA A 284 -11.71 -20.57 25.31
N ALA A 285 -11.20 -20.84 24.11
CA ALA A 285 -10.72 -22.16 23.78
C ALA A 285 -9.52 -22.48 24.70
N GLY A 286 -9.79 -23.19 25.80
CA GLY A 286 -8.77 -23.93 26.51
C GLY A 286 -8.24 -25.01 25.57
N VAL A 287 -7.01 -24.82 25.09
CA VAL A 287 -6.23 -25.91 24.49
C VAL A 287 -6.02 -26.95 25.61
N PRO A 288 -6.52 -28.18 25.50
CA PRO A 288 -6.22 -29.21 26.49
C PRO A 288 -4.71 -29.50 26.48
N GLY A 289 -4.03 -29.33 27.62
CA GLY A 289 -2.65 -29.79 27.81
C GLY A 289 -1.58 -28.73 28.06
N VAL A 290 -1.92 -27.46 28.31
CA VAL A 290 -0.93 -26.47 28.77
C VAL A 290 -1.04 -26.31 30.29
N ASP A 291 -0.26 -27.08 31.03
CA ASP A 291 -0.12 -26.91 32.48
C ASP A 291 0.35 -25.48 32.80
N GLN A 292 -0.35 -24.86 33.75
CA GLN A 292 -0.10 -23.50 34.17
C GLN A 292 1.29 -23.39 34.81
N VAL A 293 2.19 -22.64 34.18
CA VAL A 293 3.38 -22.12 34.85
C VAL A 293 2.91 -21.17 35.96
N THR A 294 2.96 -21.63 37.20
CA THR A 294 2.63 -20.83 38.37
C THR A 294 3.74 -19.80 38.61
N PRO A 295 3.41 -18.49 38.74
CA PRO A 295 4.42 -17.49 39.06
C PRO A 295 4.81 -17.61 40.55
N ARG A 296 6.10 -17.86 40.82
CA ARG A 296 6.63 -17.86 42.20
C ARG A 296 6.43 -16.48 42.83
N ARG A 297 5.57 -16.41 43.85
CA ARG A 297 5.45 -15.23 44.73
C ARG A 297 6.71 -15.11 45.59
N ARG A 298 7.28 -13.91 45.63
CA ARG A 298 8.21 -13.47 46.69
C ARG A 298 7.50 -13.64 48.04
N SER A 299 8.07 -14.44 48.94
CA SER A 299 7.64 -14.52 50.33
C SER A 299 8.56 -13.63 51.19
N ASP A 300 7.93 -12.71 51.91
CA ASP A 300 8.52 -11.85 52.92
C ASP A 300 9.20 -12.64 54.04
N HIS A 301 10.38 -12.20 54.46
CA HIS A 301 11.10 -12.73 55.62
C HIS A 301 11.16 -11.68 56.73
N ARG A 302 10.35 -11.89 57.77
CA ARG A 302 10.53 -11.51 59.19
C ARG A 302 9.34 -12.11 59.94
N ALA A 303 9.40 -12.59 61.17
CA ALA A 303 10.41 -12.96 62.14
C ALA A 303 9.61 -13.65 63.27
N GLY A 304 10.19 -14.58 64.03
CA GLY A 304 9.56 -15.05 65.27
C GLY A 304 9.98 -16.45 65.66
N GLY A 305 10.90 -16.54 66.63
CA GLY A 305 11.50 -17.80 67.09
C GLY A 305 10.79 -18.50 68.25
N ARG A 306 11.41 -19.58 68.72
CA ARG A 306 11.61 -20.02 70.12
C ARG A 306 12.24 -21.43 70.10
N GLU A 307 13.42 -21.62 70.73
CA GLU A 307 13.62 -22.28 72.05
C GLU A 307 13.34 -23.80 72.00
N LEU A 308 14.14 -24.74 72.51
CA LEU A 308 15.21 -24.77 73.53
C LEU A 308 15.90 -26.16 73.50
N ALA A 309 17.14 -26.19 74.03
CA ALA A 309 17.83 -27.29 74.77
C ALA A 309 18.16 -28.61 74.03
N GLY A 310 19.31 -29.27 74.25
CA GLY A 310 20.47 -29.04 75.11
C GLY A 310 21.28 -30.34 75.28
N GLY A 311 22.58 -30.21 75.58
CA GLY A 311 23.38 -31.19 76.34
C GLY A 311 24.18 -32.22 75.54
N GLY A 312 25.52 -32.13 75.65
CA GLY A 312 26.49 -33.14 75.22
C GLY A 312 27.81 -32.52 74.84
#